data_AF-A0A821JJI9-F1
#
_entry.id   AF-A0A821JJI9-F1
#
_cell.length_a   1.000
_cell.length_b   1.000
_cell.length_c   1.000
_cell.angle_alpha   90.00
_cell.angle_beta   90.00
_cell.angle_gamma   90.00
#
_symmetry.space_group_name_H-M   'P 1'
#
loop_
_entity.id
_entity.type
_entity.pdbx_description
1 polymer ?
#
loop_
_entity_poly.entity_id
_entity_poly.type
_entity_poly.pdbx_seq_one_letter_code
_entity_poly.pdbx_strand_id
1 'polypeptide(L)'
;MKYLRKIFNYLMDLPKFYSLTILIDDHIESLDLLFINLFNLLTLKYCKIEYETKNFQCPISIYLTEYSSSSIQSLIINGRFPFKSLNNVLCCLPKLRHLSINALIHCRDYFEIQDLFPIKLKYLKYVALKFDCIRFDKVEKILKDFFS
;
A
#
# COMPACT_ATOMS: atom_id res chain seq x y z
N MET A 1 -12.09 10.14 10.12
CA MET A 1 -10.68 10.55 9.84
C MET A 1 -10.01 11.47 10.87
N LYS A 2 -10.71 12.42 11.54
CA LYS A 2 -10.07 13.39 12.46
C LYS A 2 -9.27 12.74 13.62
N TYR A 3 -9.78 11.67 14.20
CA TYR A 3 -9.11 10.93 15.29
C TYR A 3 -7.88 10.16 14.80
N LEU A 4 -7.98 9.53 13.63
CA LEU A 4 -6.87 8.79 13.03
C LEU A 4 -5.64 9.70 12.81
N ARG A 5 -5.84 10.90 12.26
CA ARG A 5 -4.75 11.87 12.07
C ARG A 5 -4.11 12.30 13.39
N LYS A 6 -4.91 12.52 14.45
CA LYS A 6 -4.37 12.83 15.78
C LYS A 6 -3.53 11.70 16.34
N ILE A 7 -4.01 10.45 16.19
CA ILE A 7 -3.26 9.25 16.61
C ILE A 7 -1.91 9.21 15.90
N PHE A 8 -1.87 9.39 14.58
CA PHE A 8 -0.62 9.40 13.82
C PHE A 8 0.36 10.47 14.27
N ASN A 9 -0.11 11.67 14.64
CA ASN A 9 0.76 12.70 15.20
C ASN A 9 1.41 12.22 16.51
N TYR A 10 0.65 11.61 17.41
CA TYR A 10 1.24 11.04 18.64
C TYR A 10 2.23 9.91 18.33
N LEU A 11 1.95 9.07 17.32
CA LEU A 11 2.84 7.98 16.93
C LEU A 11 4.18 8.47 16.36
N MET A 12 4.21 9.63 15.68
CA MET A 12 5.46 10.22 15.17
C MET A 12 6.44 10.57 16.30
N ASP A 13 5.94 10.97 17.46
CA ASP A 13 6.76 11.38 18.61
C ASP A 13 7.25 10.19 19.45
N LEU A 14 6.74 8.98 19.20
CA LEU A 14 7.10 7.79 19.98
C LEU A 14 8.49 7.28 19.61
N PRO A 15 9.48 7.35 20.53
CA PRO A 15 10.78 6.73 20.29
C PRO A 15 10.59 5.21 20.22
N LYS A 16 11.29 4.57 19.26
CA LYS A 16 11.28 3.10 19.08
C LYS A 16 9.93 2.51 18.60
N PHE A 17 9.10 3.31 17.94
CA PHE A 17 7.87 2.82 17.30
C PHE A 17 8.15 2.06 16.00
N TYR A 18 8.43 0.75 16.09
CA TYR A 18 8.88 -0.06 14.95
C TYR A 18 7.79 -0.87 14.26
N SER A 19 6.64 -1.08 14.91
CA SER A 19 5.59 -1.99 14.43
C SER A 19 4.21 -1.41 14.69
N LEU A 20 3.34 -1.46 13.68
CA LEU A 20 1.96 -1.03 13.75
C LEU A 20 1.05 -2.03 13.05
N THR A 21 0.03 -2.48 13.78
CA THR A 21 -1.10 -3.21 13.21
C THR A 21 -2.35 -2.36 13.37
N ILE A 22 -3.05 -2.11 12.28
CA ILE A 22 -4.30 -1.37 12.26
C ILE A 22 -5.40 -2.31 11.80
N LEU A 23 -6.42 -2.47 12.64
CA LEU A 23 -7.68 -3.10 12.28
C LEU A 23 -8.72 -1.99 12.11
N ILE A 24 -9.33 -1.90 10.94
CA ILE A 24 -10.29 -0.86 10.61
C ILE A 24 -11.64 -1.52 10.37
N ASP A 25 -12.49 -1.42 11.38
CA ASP A 25 -13.85 -1.96 11.41
C ASP A 25 -14.87 -0.97 10.80
N ASP A 26 -14.52 0.32 10.78
CA ASP A 26 -15.35 1.36 10.19
C ASP A 26 -15.19 1.44 8.66
N HIS A 27 -16.25 1.85 7.98
CA HIS A 27 -16.20 2.15 6.55
C HIS A 27 -15.24 3.32 6.27
N ILE A 28 -14.12 3.00 5.62
CA ILE A 28 -13.15 4.00 5.16
C ILE A 28 -13.57 4.54 3.80
N GLU A 29 -13.80 5.85 3.74
CA GLU A 29 -14.07 6.55 2.46
C GLU A 29 -12.82 6.64 1.56
N SER A 30 -11.62 6.77 2.13
CA SER A 30 -10.36 6.82 1.38
C SER A 30 -9.17 6.27 2.17
N LEU A 31 -8.40 5.39 1.53
CA LEU A 31 -7.15 4.83 2.06
C LEU A 31 -5.94 5.76 1.86
N ASP A 32 -6.06 6.80 1.02
CA ASP A 32 -4.95 7.68 0.65
C ASP A 32 -4.34 8.35 1.87
N LEU A 33 -5.18 8.96 2.71
CA LEU A 33 -4.74 9.59 3.96
C LEU A 33 -4.12 8.58 4.94
N LEU A 34 -4.60 7.34 4.96
CA LEU A 34 -4.04 6.30 5.82
C LEU A 34 -2.61 5.99 5.39
N PHE A 35 -2.39 5.69 4.11
CA PHE A 35 -1.06 5.36 3.60
C PHE A 35 -0.08 6.54 3.69
N ILE A 36 -0.54 7.76 3.39
CA ILE A 36 0.27 8.98 3.55
C ILE A 36 0.80 9.10 4.98
N ASN A 37 -0.08 8.97 5.97
CA ASN A 37 0.34 9.08 7.37
C ASN A 37 1.26 7.93 7.80
N LEU A 38 0.99 6.70 7.32
CA LEU A 38 1.84 5.53 7.60
C LEU A 38 3.26 5.70 7.05
N PHE A 39 3.40 6.21 5.83
CA PHE A 39 4.70 6.32 5.19
C PHE A 39 5.58 7.39 5.82
N ASN A 40 4.98 8.38 6.47
CA ASN A 40 5.66 9.43 7.24
C ASN A 40 6.19 8.96 8.61
N LEU A 41 5.82 7.77 9.07
CA LEU A 41 6.36 7.22 10.32
C LEU A 41 7.79 6.68 10.09
N LEU A 42 8.79 7.56 10.29
CA LEU A 42 10.20 7.28 9.96
C LEU A 42 10.86 6.17 10.80
N THR A 43 10.24 5.76 11.90
CA THR A 43 10.71 4.64 12.74
C THR A 43 9.99 3.33 12.42
N LEU A 44 8.87 3.37 11.70
CA LEU A 44 8.00 2.22 11.44
C LEU A 44 8.60 1.25 10.42
N LYS A 45 9.00 0.07 10.87
CA LYS A 45 9.59 -0.99 10.01
C LYS A 45 8.58 -2.04 9.56
N TYR A 46 7.57 -2.33 10.39
CA TYR A 46 6.54 -3.32 10.10
C TYR A 46 5.16 -2.66 10.15
N CYS A 47 4.37 -2.86 9.09
CA CYS A 47 3.00 -2.37 9.03
C CYS A 47 2.07 -3.48 8.55
N LYS A 48 1.02 -3.76 9.34
CA LYS A 48 -0.11 -4.57 8.93
C LYS A 48 -1.38 -3.72 8.95
N ILE A 49 -2.14 -3.75 7.87
CA ILE A 49 -3.42 -3.07 7.76
C ILE A 49 -4.48 -4.11 7.42
N GLU A 50 -5.55 -4.13 8.19
CA GLU A 50 -6.70 -5.00 7.98
C GLU A 50 -7.95 -4.14 7.91
N TYR A 51 -8.71 -4.27 6.82
CA TYR A 51 -9.91 -3.48 6.58
C TYR A 51 -10.89 -4.23 5.69
N GLU A 52 -12.18 -3.91 5.83
CA GLU A 52 -13.23 -4.35 4.93
C GLU A 52 -13.80 -3.16 4.14
N THR A 53 -14.01 -3.33 2.82
CA THR A 53 -14.67 -2.31 1.99
C THR A 53 -15.81 -2.92 1.19
N LYS A 54 -16.98 -2.28 1.25
CA LYS A 54 -18.19 -2.76 0.55
C LYS A 54 -18.22 -2.45 -0.96
N ASN A 55 -17.46 -1.45 -1.44
CA ASN A 55 -17.49 -1.00 -2.83
C ASN A 55 -16.12 -0.99 -3.52
N PHE A 56 -16.14 -1.07 -4.85
CA PHE A 56 -14.99 -0.93 -5.73
C PHE A 56 -14.15 0.28 -5.32
N GLN A 57 -12.97 0.02 -4.78
CA GLN A 57 -12.12 1.09 -4.28
C GLN A 57 -11.63 1.94 -5.44
N CYS A 58 -11.80 3.25 -5.31
CA CYS A 58 -11.07 4.21 -6.12
C CYS A 58 -9.56 3.91 -5.98
N PRO A 59 -8.79 3.96 -7.07
CA PRO A 59 -7.35 3.86 -6.98
C PRO A 59 -6.80 4.93 -6.02
N ILE A 60 -6.00 4.50 -5.06
CA ILE A 60 -5.23 5.35 -4.17
C ILE A 60 -4.33 6.27 -5.01
N SER A 61 -4.55 7.58 -4.85
CA SER A 61 -3.81 8.65 -5.51
C SER A 61 -2.83 9.29 -4.54
N ILE A 62 -1.68 8.64 -4.33
CA ILE A 62 -0.60 9.23 -3.54
C ILE A 62 0.27 10.05 -4.48
N TYR A 63 0.22 11.37 -4.35
CA TYR A 63 1.13 12.26 -5.09
C TYR A 63 2.55 12.06 -4.58
N LEU A 64 3.45 11.70 -5.50
CA LEU A 64 4.80 11.14 -5.25
C LEU A 64 5.81 12.14 -4.66
N THR A 65 5.48 13.41 -4.49
CA THR A 65 6.48 14.47 -4.33
C THR A 65 7.16 14.51 -2.96
N GLU A 66 6.67 13.79 -1.93
CA GLU A 66 7.21 13.92 -0.56
C GLU A 66 7.52 12.59 0.18
N TYR A 67 7.10 11.44 -0.35
CA TYR A 67 7.05 10.17 0.43
C TYR A 67 8.15 9.15 0.11
N SER A 68 9.19 9.55 -0.61
CA SER A 68 10.29 8.68 -1.06
C SER A 68 11.24 8.19 0.05
N SER A 69 10.87 8.35 1.32
CA SER A 69 11.75 8.13 2.48
C SER A 69 11.23 7.11 3.51
N SER A 70 10.11 6.42 3.24
CA SER A 70 9.51 5.52 4.24
C SER A 70 10.51 4.47 4.74
N SER A 71 10.43 4.20 6.05
CA SER A 71 11.30 3.24 6.73
C SER A 71 10.75 1.80 6.72
N ILE A 72 9.54 1.60 6.20
CA ILE A 72 8.83 0.33 6.19
C ILE A 72 9.61 -0.71 5.38
N GLN A 73 9.80 -1.88 6.01
CA GLN A 73 10.48 -3.05 5.45
C GLN A 73 9.53 -4.23 5.26
N SER A 74 8.40 -4.26 5.97
CA SER A 74 7.36 -5.27 5.84
C SER A 74 6.00 -4.60 5.80
N LEU A 75 5.27 -4.82 4.70
CA LEU A 75 3.92 -4.32 4.51
C LEU A 75 2.97 -5.48 4.24
N ILE A 76 1.92 -5.57 5.06
CA ILE A 76 0.85 -6.56 4.93
C ILE A 76 -0.48 -5.82 4.78
N ILE A 77 -1.18 -6.07 3.68
CA ILE A 77 -2.49 -5.51 3.39
C ILE A 77 -3.51 -6.65 3.34
N ASN A 78 -4.32 -6.72 4.39
CA ASN A 78 -5.44 -7.65 4.54
C ASN A 78 -6.75 -6.93 4.17
N GLY A 79 -6.98 -6.79 2.89
CA GLY A 79 -8.18 -6.17 2.33
C GLY A 79 -8.15 -6.25 0.81
N ARG A 80 -9.24 -5.82 0.17
CA ARG A 80 -9.31 -5.70 -1.29
C ARG A 80 -8.52 -4.46 -1.71
N PHE A 81 -7.36 -4.63 -2.33
CA PHE A 81 -6.46 -3.55 -2.70
C PHE A 81 -6.49 -3.29 -4.22
N PRO A 82 -6.63 -2.04 -4.69
CA PRO A 82 -6.74 -1.73 -6.10
C PRO A 82 -5.41 -1.96 -6.77
N PHE A 83 -5.40 -2.74 -7.85
CA PHE A 83 -4.20 -2.98 -8.62
C PHE A 83 -3.52 -1.67 -9.08
N LYS A 84 -4.32 -0.69 -9.51
CA LYS A 84 -3.81 0.61 -9.99
C LYS A 84 -3.04 1.40 -8.93
N SER A 85 -3.25 1.11 -7.65
CA SER A 85 -2.58 1.77 -6.53
C SER A 85 -1.22 1.20 -6.20
N LEU A 86 -0.89 0.01 -6.75
CA LEU A 86 0.32 -0.71 -6.40
C LEU A 86 1.57 0.13 -6.70
N ASN A 87 1.64 0.75 -7.89
CA ASN A 87 2.78 1.59 -8.26
C ASN A 87 2.99 2.76 -7.28
N ASN A 88 1.91 3.48 -6.98
CA ASN A 88 1.95 4.66 -6.11
C ASN A 88 2.42 4.30 -4.70
N VAL A 89 1.91 3.19 -4.16
CA VAL A 89 2.32 2.70 -2.83
C VAL A 89 3.76 2.20 -2.84
N LEU A 90 4.15 1.38 -3.82
CA LEU A 90 5.49 0.80 -3.86
C LEU A 90 6.59 1.84 -4.09
N CYS A 91 6.30 2.95 -4.79
CA CYS A 91 7.25 4.05 -4.98
C CYS A 91 7.68 4.67 -3.64
N CYS A 92 6.77 4.67 -2.67
CA CYS A 92 7.00 5.25 -1.35
C CYS A 92 7.80 4.31 -0.42
N LEU A 93 8.09 3.08 -0.85
CA LEU A 93 8.64 2.02 0.00
C LEU A 93 10.00 1.50 -0.51
N PRO A 94 11.03 2.37 -0.62
CA PRO A 94 12.31 1.98 -1.21
C PRO A 94 13.08 0.93 -0.40
N LYS A 95 12.75 0.74 0.88
CA LYS A 95 13.39 -0.22 1.81
C LYS A 95 12.58 -1.51 1.97
N LEU A 96 11.53 -1.71 1.19
CA LEU A 96 10.63 -2.85 1.31
C LEU A 96 11.38 -4.17 1.09
N ARG A 97 11.19 -5.11 2.01
CA ARG A 97 11.75 -6.47 1.98
C ARG A 97 10.68 -7.54 1.89
N HIS A 98 9.50 -7.27 2.47
CA HIS A 98 8.38 -8.21 2.51
C HIS A 98 7.10 -7.49 2.10
N LEU A 99 6.41 -8.01 1.10
CA LEU A 99 5.11 -7.53 0.66
C LEU A 99 4.09 -8.67 0.72
N SER A 100 2.97 -8.43 1.40
CA SER A 100 1.84 -9.36 1.39
C SER A 100 0.54 -8.60 1.10
N ILE A 101 -0.21 -9.01 0.08
CA ILE A 101 -1.52 -8.43 -0.26
C ILE A 101 -2.54 -9.57 -0.44
N ASN A 102 -3.57 -9.56 0.39
CA ASN A 102 -4.56 -10.64 0.45
C ASN A 102 -5.55 -10.65 -0.72
N ALA A 103 -5.84 -9.52 -1.35
CA ALA A 103 -6.73 -9.50 -2.50
C ALA A 103 -6.40 -8.29 -3.40
N LEU A 104 -5.55 -8.49 -4.41
CA LEU A 104 -5.39 -7.53 -5.49
C LEU A 104 -6.60 -7.60 -6.41
N ILE A 105 -7.27 -6.47 -6.64
CA ILE A 105 -8.48 -6.38 -7.47
C ILE A 105 -8.32 -5.44 -8.65
N HIS A 106 -9.05 -5.71 -9.73
CA HIS A 106 -9.18 -4.79 -10.86
C HIS A 106 -10.42 -3.91 -10.71
N CYS A 107 -10.23 -2.58 -10.73
CA CYS A 107 -11.34 -1.62 -10.70
C CYS A 107 -11.87 -1.41 -12.12
N ARG A 108 -13.09 -1.89 -12.39
CA ARG A 108 -13.69 -1.95 -13.73
C ARG A 108 -13.95 -0.57 -14.36
N ASP A 109 -14.20 0.45 -13.54
CA ASP A 109 -14.71 1.75 -14.01
C ASP A 109 -13.63 2.79 -14.28
N TYR A 110 -12.35 2.45 -14.10
CA TYR A 110 -11.26 3.36 -14.40
C TYR A 110 -10.63 2.98 -15.74
N PHE A 111 -10.80 3.85 -16.75
CA PHE A 111 -10.20 3.72 -18.06
C PHE A 111 -8.65 3.74 -18.02
N GLU A 112 -8.08 3.47 -19.18
CA GLU A 112 -6.80 2.83 -19.47
C GLU A 112 -5.54 3.38 -18.77
N ILE A 113 -4.63 2.42 -18.55
CA ILE A 113 -3.16 2.46 -18.41
C ILE A 113 -2.57 3.86 -18.16
N GLN A 114 -2.38 4.22 -16.88
CA GLN A 114 -1.17 4.98 -16.56
C GLN A 114 0.01 4.04 -16.81
N ASP A 115 0.97 4.49 -17.59
CA ASP A 115 2.24 3.79 -17.75
C ASP A 115 2.82 3.56 -16.34
N LEU A 116 2.91 2.28 -15.98
CA LEU A 116 3.56 1.88 -14.75
C LEU A 116 5.02 2.24 -14.92
N PHE A 117 5.52 3.17 -14.10
CA PHE A 117 6.95 3.42 -14.04
C PHE A 117 7.59 2.20 -13.37
N PRO A 118 8.52 1.49 -14.01
CA PRO A 118 9.12 0.31 -13.40
C PRO A 118 9.88 0.72 -12.14
N ILE A 119 9.38 0.31 -10.97
CA ILE A 119 10.05 0.56 -9.69
C ILE A 119 10.95 -0.63 -9.41
N LYS A 120 12.25 -0.38 -9.30
CA LYS A 120 13.19 -1.41 -8.88
C LYS A 120 13.16 -1.56 -7.36
N LEU A 121 12.40 -2.53 -6.84
CA LEU A 121 12.36 -2.89 -5.42
C LEU A 121 13.63 -3.67 -5.00
N LYS A 122 14.76 -2.97 -4.92
CA LYS A 122 16.12 -3.55 -4.75
C LYS A 122 16.28 -4.51 -3.56
N TYR A 123 15.51 -4.35 -2.50
CA TYR A 123 15.65 -5.13 -1.26
C TYR A 123 14.54 -6.14 -1.03
N LEU A 124 13.61 -6.28 -1.97
CA LEU A 124 12.48 -7.19 -1.85
C LEU A 124 12.96 -8.64 -1.85
N LYS A 125 12.54 -9.40 -0.84
CA LYS A 125 12.91 -10.80 -0.64
C LYS A 125 11.70 -11.73 -0.68
N TYR A 126 10.55 -11.25 -0.20
CA TYR A 126 9.34 -12.05 -0.09
C TYR A 126 8.15 -11.28 -0.62
N VAL A 127 7.37 -11.98 -1.45
CA VAL A 127 6.16 -11.46 -2.07
C VAL A 127 5.08 -12.52 -1.94
N ALA A 128 3.95 -12.14 -1.36
CA ALA A 128 2.74 -12.95 -1.29
C ALA A 128 1.58 -12.14 -1.84
N LEU A 129 1.07 -12.52 -3.01
CA LEU A 129 -0.02 -11.82 -3.68
C LEU A 129 -1.14 -12.82 -3.97
N LYS A 130 -2.35 -12.48 -3.55
CA LYS A 130 -3.55 -13.19 -3.98
C LYS A 130 -4.34 -12.28 -4.92
N PHE A 131 -4.59 -12.77 -6.13
CA PHE A 131 -5.30 -12.04 -7.18
C PHE A 131 -6.79 -12.40 -7.14
N ASP A 132 -7.65 -11.39 -7.13
CA ASP A 132 -9.11 -11.54 -7.15
C ASP A 132 -9.68 -10.87 -8.40
N CYS A 133 -10.28 -11.68 -9.29
CA CYS A 133 -10.91 -11.24 -10.53
C CYS A 133 -9.99 -10.43 -11.47
N ILE A 134 -8.70 -10.78 -11.55
CA ILE A 134 -7.72 -10.17 -12.46
C ILE A 134 -7.40 -11.15 -13.61
N ARG A 135 -7.35 -10.63 -14.85
CA ARG A 135 -6.94 -11.42 -16.02
C ARG A 135 -5.46 -11.79 -15.98
N PHE A 136 -5.11 -12.99 -16.42
CA PHE A 136 -3.73 -13.50 -16.36
C PHE A 136 -2.70 -12.67 -17.13
N ASP A 137 -3.08 -12.06 -18.26
CA ASP A 137 -2.19 -11.15 -19.01
C ASP A 137 -1.78 -9.92 -18.19
N LYS A 138 -2.67 -9.45 -17.30
CA LYS A 138 -2.36 -8.37 -16.36
C LYS A 138 -1.46 -8.88 -15.23
N VAL A 139 -1.67 -10.09 -14.74
CA VAL A 139 -0.78 -10.72 -13.73
C VAL A 139 0.64 -10.85 -14.27
N GLU A 140 0.81 -11.33 -15.50
CA GLU A 140 2.13 -11.44 -16.13
C GLU A 140 2.84 -10.09 -16.20
N LYS A 141 2.12 -9.04 -16.63
CA LYS A 141 2.66 -7.68 -16.66
C LYS A 141 3.11 -7.21 -15.27
N ILE A 142 2.35 -7.52 -14.22
CA ILE A 142 2.73 -7.17 -12.83
C ILE A 142 4.05 -7.83 -12.42
N LEU A 143 4.17 -9.13 -12.70
CA LEU A 143 5.36 -9.88 -12.32
C LEU A 143 6.60 -9.34 -13.03
N LYS A 144 6.47 -8.97 -14.31
CA LYS A 144 7.54 -8.38 -15.11
C LYS A 144 7.89 -6.94 -14.70
N ASP A 145 6.89 -6.11 -14.40
CA ASP A 145 7.13 -4.69 -14.17
C ASP A 145 7.66 -4.39 -12.75
N PHE A 146 7.33 -5.24 -11.75
CA PHE A 146 7.65 -4.99 -10.34
C PHE A 146 8.61 -5.98 -9.69
N PHE A 147 8.68 -7.21 -10.19
CA PHE A 147 9.28 -8.33 -9.45
C PHE A 147 10.35 -9.15 -10.22
N SER A 148 10.65 -8.78 -11.47
CA SER A 148 11.78 -9.34 -12.25
C SER A 148 12.93 -8.36 -12.36
#